data_AF-A0A327PD77-F1
#
_entry.id   AF-A0A327PD77-F1
#
_cell.length_a   1.000
_cell.length_b   1.000
_cell.length_c   1.000
_cell.angle_alpha   90.00
_cell.angle_beta   90.00
_cell.angle_gamma   90.00
#
_symmetry.space_group_name_H-M   'P 1'
#
loop_
_entity.id
_entity.type
_entity.pdbx_description
1 polymer ?
#
loop_
_entity_poly.entity_id
_entity_poly.type
_entity_poly.pdbx_seq_one_letter_code
_entity_poly.pdbx_strand_id
1 'polypeptide(L)'
;MTNQGKEEEYIRQFISELGTMSPSVGFHKSILEKINSRTSLTVYKPVISSLAWKIIGSTLVILFITVFLFAPNGSEANSLFSQLPDITYPELAISLPKISVPVINLPPIVLQSLISFIILASLAFITTLRKWKIS
;
A
#
# COMPACT_ATOMS: atom_id res chain seq x y z
N MET A 1 -65.23 28.46 34.67
CA MET A 1 -64.51 28.44 33.38
C MET A 1 -63.06 28.08 33.67
N THR A 2 -62.68 26.84 33.38
CA THR A 2 -61.40 26.24 33.78
C THR A 2 -60.27 26.70 32.85
N ASN A 3 -59.09 27.02 33.40
CA ASN A 3 -57.93 27.52 32.66
C ASN A 3 -57.37 26.53 31.61
N GLN A 4 -57.82 25.27 31.62
CA GLN A 4 -57.35 24.22 30.70
C GLN A 4 -57.64 24.49 29.22
N GLY A 5 -58.78 25.12 28.90
CA GLY A 5 -59.12 25.42 27.50
C GLY A 5 -58.19 26.46 26.86
N LYS A 6 -57.60 27.35 27.66
CA LYS A 6 -56.64 28.35 27.16
C LYS A 6 -55.28 27.73 26.87
N GLU A 7 -54.84 26.77 27.67
CA GLU A 7 -53.57 26.07 27.46
C GLU A 7 -53.61 25.19 26.21
N GLU A 8 -54.72 24.50 25.95
CA GLU A 8 -54.91 23.74 24.71
C GLU A 8 -54.90 24.64 23.47
N GLU A 9 -55.48 25.85 23.56
CA GLU A 9 -55.43 26.85 22.50
C GLU A 9 -53.99 27.29 22.20
N TYR A 10 -53.18 27.56 23.22
CA TYR A 10 -51.77 27.93 23.05
C TYR A 10 -50.92 26.78 22.50
N ILE A 11 -51.16 25.54 22.93
CA ILE A 11 -50.46 24.36 22.41
C ILE A 11 -50.83 24.14 20.94
N ARG A 12 -52.11 24.30 20.58
CA ARG A 12 -52.59 24.21 19.20
C ARG A 12 -52.01 25.32 18.33
N GLN A 13 -51.92 26.54 18.86
CA GLN A 13 -51.29 27.67 18.18
C GLN A 13 -49.79 27.40 17.96
N PHE A 14 -49.07 26.94 18.98
CA PHE A 14 -47.65 26.61 18.90
C PHE A 14 -47.35 25.48 17.91
N ILE A 15 -48.17 24.42 17.91
CA ILE A 15 -48.06 23.31 16.94
C ILE A 15 -48.40 23.79 15.53
N SER A 16 -49.36 24.70 15.37
CA SER A 16 -49.68 25.28 14.05
C SER A 16 -48.58 26.20 13.51
N GLU A 17 -47.94 26.98 14.40
CA GLU A 17 -46.81 27.87 14.08
C GLU A 17 -45.55 27.08 13.73
N LEU A 18 -45.31 25.95 14.39
CA LEU A 18 -44.17 25.05 14.11
C LEU A 18 -44.43 24.05 12.97
N GLY A 19 -45.70 23.78 12.64
CA GLY A 19 -46.09 22.54 11.96
C GLY A 19 -46.52 22.62 10.50
N THR A 20 -46.73 23.79 9.88
CA THR A 20 -47.37 23.82 8.54
C THR A 20 -46.90 24.91 7.57
N MET A 21 -45.71 25.48 7.75
CA MET A 21 -45.11 26.22 6.64
C MET A 21 -44.47 25.21 5.68
N SER A 22 -45.09 25.07 4.51
CA SER A 22 -44.46 24.45 3.35
C SER A 22 -42.99 24.89 3.29
N PRO A 23 -42.04 23.96 3.04
CA PRO A 23 -40.62 24.31 2.99
C PRO A 23 -40.45 25.56 2.14
N SER A 24 -39.70 26.54 2.64
CA SER A 24 -39.51 27.81 1.93
C SER A 24 -39.02 27.53 0.50
N VAL A 25 -39.32 28.44 -0.43
CA VAL A 25 -39.02 28.26 -1.87
C VAL A 25 -37.52 27.99 -2.15
N GLY A 26 -36.63 28.15 -1.16
CA GLY A 26 -35.21 27.81 -1.21
C GLY A 26 -34.75 26.67 -0.27
N PHE A 27 -35.63 25.98 0.46
CA PHE A 27 -35.27 24.93 1.41
C PHE A 27 -34.54 23.76 0.74
N HIS A 28 -35.00 23.32 -0.43
CA HIS A 28 -34.30 22.29 -1.19
C HIS A 28 -32.88 22.76 -1.56
N LYS A 29 -32.73 24.02 -1.97
CA LYS A 29 -31.44 24.61 -2.34
C LYS A 29 -30.51 24.72 -1.13
N SER A 30 -31.02 25.13 0.04
CA SER A 30 -30.23 25.24 1.26
C SER A 30 -29.82 23.87 1.80
N ILE A 31 -30.67 22.84 1.69
CA ILE A 31 -30.34 21.45 2.01
C ILE A 31 -29.26 20.92 1.05
N LEU A 32 -29.44 21.08 -0.26
CA LEU A 32 -28.45 20.67 -1.27
C LEU A 32 -27.12 21.38 -1.09
N GLU A 33 -27.12 22.67 -0.78
CA GLU A 33 -25.91 23.46 -0.53
C GLU A 33 -25.19 22.99 0.73
N LYS A 34 -25.92 22.64 1.79
CA LYS A 34 -25.35 22.06 3.03
C LYS A 34 -24.83 20.63 2.84
N ILE A 35 -25.43 19.86 1.94
CA ILE A 35 -24.99 18.50 1.58
C ILE A 35 -23.75 18.57 0.68
N ASN A 36 -23.76 19.42 -0.36
CA ASN A 36 -22.64 19.57 -1.28
C ASN A 36 -21.41 20.24 -0.65
N SER A 37 -21.59 21.19 0.27
CA SER A 37 -20.47 21.79 1.00
C SER A 37 -19.78 20.83 1.98
N ARG A 38 -20.44 19.72 2.33
CA ARG A 38 -19.88 18.65 3.18
C ARG A 38 -19.26 17.50 2.40
N THR A 39 -19.40 17.47 1.07
CA THR A 39 -18.65 16.55 0.21
C THR A 39 -17.21 17.05 0.08
N SER A 40 -16.51 17.18 1.20
CA SER A 40 -15.06 17.14 1.17
C SER A 40 -14.70 15.78 0.63
N LEU A 41 -14.36 15.71 -0.67
CA LEU A 41 -13.82 14.51 -1.29
C LEU A 41 -12.78 13.97 -0.32
N THR A 42 -13.07 12.83 0.30
CA THR A 42 -12.18 12.20 1.26
C THR A 42 -10.99 11.74 0.46
N VAL A 43 -9.99 12.61 0.32
CA VAL A 43 -8.79 12.34 -0.47
C VAL A 43 -8.13 11.13 0.17
N TYR A 44 -8.14 10.01 -0.54
CA TYR A 44 -7.50 8.79 -0.09
C TYR A 44 -6.05 9.12 0.25
N LYS A 45 -5.72 9.00 1.54
CA LYS A 45 -4.34 9.09 1.99
C LYS A 45 -3.76 7.68 1.92
N PRO A 46 -2.75 7.44 1.07
CA PRO A 46 -2.14 6.13 0.99
C PRO A 46 -1.57 5.77 2.36
N VAL A 47 -1.90 4.56 2.83
CA VAL A 47 -1.46 4.03 4.14
C VAL A 47 0.07 3.99 4.24
N ILE A 48 0.73 3.83 3.09
CA ILE A 48 2.18 3.74 2.96
C ILE A 48 2.66 4.91 2.09
N SER A 49 3.63 5.67 2.59
CA SER A 49 4.22 6.77 1.84
C SER A 49 4.99 6.25 0.61
N SER A 50 5.07 7.08 -0.44
CA SER A 50 5.83 6.74 -1.65
C SER A 50 7.31 6.44 -1.37
N LEU A 51 7.86 7.04 -0.32
CA LEU A 51 9.23 6.80 0.14
C LEU A 51 9.38 5.41 0.77
N ALA A 52 8.42 4.98 1.59
CA ALA A 52 8.43 3.63 2.16
C ALA A 52 8.36 2.55 1.07
N TRP A 53 7.57 2.77 0.00
CA TRP A 53 7.54 1.87 -1.15
C TRP A 53 8.88 1.77 -1.88
N LYS A 54 9.61 2.89 -2.04
CA LYS A 54 10.94 2.89 -2.64
C LYS A 54 11.95 2.11 -1.80
N ILE A 55 11.87 2.22 -0.47
CA ILE A 55 12.74 1.47 0.44
C ILE A 55 12.43 -0.03 0.33
N ILE A 56 11.15 -0.41 0.43
CA ILE A 56 10.71 -1.81 0.32
C ILE A 56 11.18 -2.42 -1.00
N GLY A 57 10.91 -1.73 -2.12
CA GLY A 57 11.35 -2.16 -3.44
C GLY A 57 12.87 -2.30 -3.55
N SER A 58 13.62 -1.31 -3.05
CA SER A 58 15.09 -1.36 -3.03
C SER A 58 15.62 -2.56 -2.23
N THR A 59 15.09 -2.81 -1.04
CA THR A 59 15.49 -3.98 -0.23
C THR A 59 15.19 -5.30 -0.91
N LEU A 60 14.05 -5.40 -1.62
CA LEU A 60 13.65 -6.61 -2.32
C LEU A 60 14.55 -6.86 -3.53
N VAL A 61 14.91 -5.81 -4.28
CA VAL A 61 15.85 -5.89 -5.41
C VAL A 61 17.26 -6.28 -4.94
N ILE A 62 17.76 -5.68 -3.86
CA ILE A 62 19.06 -6.04 -3.28
C ILE A 62 19.06 -7.50 -2.83
N LEU A 63 18.01 -7.96 -2.17
CA LEU A 63 17.87 -9.35 -1.76
C LEU A 63 17.85 -10.28 -2.98
N PHE A 64 17.12 -9.93 -4.03
CA PHE A 64 17.08 -10.69 -5.28
C PHE A 64 18.46 -10.78 -5.94
N ILE A 65 19.17 -9.67 -6.05
CA ILE A 65 20.53 -9.61 -6.61
C ILE A 65 21.49 -10.44 -5.76
N THR A 66 21.37 -10.37 -4.43
CA THR A 66 22.22 -11.12 -3.50
C THR A 66 21.98 -12.62 -3.65
N VAL A 67 20.72 -13.06 -3.68
CA VAL A 67 20.38 -14.47 -3.91
C VAL A 67 20.80 -14.90 -5.31
N PHE A 68 20.58 -14.11 -6.35
CA PHE A 68 20.96 -14.47 -7.71
C PHE A 68 22.47 -14.59 -7.91
N LEU A 69 23.25 -13.69 -7.31
CA LEU A 69 24.72 -13.68 -7.45
C LEU A 69 25.43 -14.66 -6.50
N PHE A 70 24.83 -14.97 -5.34
CA PHE A 70 25.51 -15.73 -4.28
C PHE A 70 24.77 -16.99 -3.84
N ALA A 71 23.59 -17.29 -4.36
CA ALA A 71 23.03 -18.62 -4.19
C ALA A 71 24.01 -19.59 -4.86
N PRO A 72 24.55 -20.57 -4.12
CA PRO A 72 25.36 -21.60 -4.73
C PRO A 72 24.45 -22.32 -5.73
N ASN A 73 24.74 -22.16 -7.02
CA ASN A 73 24.32 -23.10 -8.05
C ASN A 73 25.10 -24.39 -7.78
N GLY A 74 24.78 -25.05 -6.67
CA GLY A 74 25.33 -26.33 -6.32
C GLY A 74 24.98 -27.26 -7.45
N SER A 75 26.01 -27.83 -8.08
CA SER A 75 25.91 -28.96 -9.00
C SER A 75 25.26 -30.20 -8.35
N GLU A 76 24.88 -30.12 -7.08
CA GLU A 76 24.07 -31.04 -6.29
C GLU A 76 22.69 -30.39 -6.07
N ALA A 77 21.98 -30.10 -7.16
CA ALA A 77 20.61 -29.61 -7.11
C ALA A 77 19.68 -30.74 -6.68
N ASN A 78 19.52 -30.96 -5.38
CA ASN A 78 18.29 -31.53 -4.85
C ASN A 78 17.18 -30.50 -5.04
N SER A 79 16.76 -30.38 -6.30
CA SER A 79 15.68 -29.55 -6.78
C SER A 79 14.41 -29.90 -6.00
N LEU A 80 13.71 -28.92 -5.44
CA LEU A 80 12.39 -29.16 -4.82
C LEU A 80 11.38 -29.79 -5.83
N PHE A 81 11.70 -29.72 -7.12
CA PHE A 81 10.94 -30.37 -8.18
C PHE A 81 11.18 -31.89 -8.31
N SER A 82 12.25 -32.44 -7.71
CA SER A 82 12.49 -33.89 -7.69
C SER A 82 11.61 -34.65 -6.70
N GLN A 83 10.78 -33.93 -5.93
CA GLN A 83 9.78 -34.49 -5.03
C GLN A 83 8.38 -34.55 -5.66
N LEU A 84 8.21 -34.08 -6.90
CA LEU A 84 6.95 -34.23 -7.61
C LEU A 84 6.88 -35.64 -8.22
N PRO A 85 5.73 -36.33 -8.13
CA PRO A 85 5.54 -37.63 -8.78
C PRO A 85 5.74 -37.49 -10.29
N ASP A 86 6.46 -38.45 -10.89
CA ASP A 86 6.72 -38.48 -12.33
C ASP A 86 5.41 -38.62 -13.12
N ILE A 87 4.91 -37.50 -13.63
CA ILE A 87 3.84 -37.47 -14.61
C ILE A 87 4.54 -37.57 -15.97
N THR A 88 4.34 -38.68 -16.68
CA THR A 88 4.97 -38.94 -17.98
C THR A 88 4.40 -37.97 -19.03
N TYR A 89 5.12 -36.89 -19.31
CA TYR A 89 4.81 -36.00 -20.43
C TYR A 89 5.53 -36.48 -21.69
N PRO A 90 4.88 -36.46 -22.87
CA PRO A 90 5.56 -36.76 -24.13
C PRO A 90 6.66 -35.72 -24.38
N GLU A 91 7.88 -36.18 -24.64
CA GLU A 91 9.04 -35.33 -24.93
C GLU A 91 8.81 -34.51 -26.21
N LEU A 92 8.38 -33.25 -26.05
CA LEU A 92 8.52 -32.26 -27.10
C LEU A 92 9.99 -31.83 -27.15
N ALA A 93 10.73 -32.36 -28.11
CA ALA A 93 12.12 -32.01 -28.40
C ALA A 93 12.25 -30.58 -28.96
N ILE A 94 11.99 -29.57 -28.13
CA ILE A 94 12.36 -28.18 -28.40
C ILE A 94 13.76 -28.01 -27.82
N SER A 95 14.78 -28.27 -28.63
CA SER A 95 16.17 -28.01 -28.26
C SER A 95 16.41 -26.49 -28.24
N LEU A 96 16.17 -25.86 -27.09
CA LEU A 96 16.60 -24.47 -26.89
C LEU A 96 18.13 -24.42 -26.92
N PRO A 97 18.73 -23.44 -27.61
CA PRO A 97 20.17 -23.24 -27.58
C PRO A 97 20.61 -22.99 -26.13
N LYS A 98 21.58 -23.77 -25.65
CA LYS A 98 22.17 -23.60 -24.32
C LYS A 98 22.89 -22.25 -24.28
N ILE A 99 22.24 -21.24 -23.72
CA ILE A 99 22.87 -19.96 -23.41
C ILE A 99 23.80 -20.20 -22.22
N SER A 100 25.08 -20.40 -22.49
CA SER A 100 26.11 -20.50 -21.46
C SER A 100 26.35 -19.11 -20.87
N VAL A 101 25.73 -18.85 -19.72
CA VAL A 101 26.02 -17.63 -18.96
C VAL A 101 27.42 -17.79 -18.35
N PRO A 102 28.34 -16.83 -18.55
CA PRO A 102 29.68 -16.93 -18.00
C PRO A 102 29.60 -16.96 -16.46
N VAL A 103 30.16 -17.99 -15.85
CA VAL A 103 30.24 -18.11 -14.39
C VAL A 103 31.35 -17.18 -13.91
N ILE A 104 30.96 -16.05 -13.34
CA ILE A 104 31.89 -15.08 -12.77
C ILE A 104 32.37 -15.62 -11.42
N ASN A 105 33.57 -16.19 -11.40
CA ASN A 105 34.18 -16.72 -10.19
C ASN A 105 34.91 -15.57 -9.45
N LEU A 106 34.16 -14.86 -8.58
CA LEU A 106 34.69 -13.76 -7.79
C LEU A 106 35.47 -14.30 -6.57
N PRO A 107 36.68 -13.77 -6.29
CA PRO A 107 37.40 -14.11 -5.07
C PRO A 107 36.57 -13.78 -3.81
N PRO A 108 36.61 -14.62 -2.76
CA PRO A 108 35.84 -14.41 -1.52
C PRO A 108 36.08 -13.05 -0.85
N ILE A 109 37.29 -12.50 -1.00
CA ILE A 109 37.65 -11.18 -0.46
C ILE A 109 36.86 -10.05 -1.12
N VAL A 110 36.61 -10.15 -2.42
CA VAL A 110 35.82 -9.16 -3.18
C VAL A 110 34.37 -9.22 -2.72
N LEU A 111 33.85 -10.43 -2.49
CA LEU A 111 32.53 -10.66 -1.88
C LEU A 111 32.39 -9.94 -0.53
N GLN A 112 33.34 -10.18 0.37
CA GLN A 112 33.30 -9.66 1.72
C GLN A 112 33.39 -8.12 1.73
N SER A 113 34.17 -7.54 0.82
CA SER A 113 34.25 -6.10 0.63
C SER A 113 32.94 -5.50 0.06
N LEU A 114 32.25 -6.20 -0.84
CA LEU A 114 30.99 -5.76 -1.40
C LEU A 114 29.89 -5.74 -0.33
N ILE A 115 29.83 -6.79 0.50
CA ILE A 115 28.86 -6.91 1.58
C ILE A 115 29.07 -5.81 2.62
N SER A 116 30.32 -5.61 3.07
CA SER A 116 30.62 -4.55 4.04
C SER A 116 30.30 -3.16 3.48
N PHE A 117 30.55 -2.91 2.19
CA PHE A 117 30.21 -1.67 1.51
C PHE A 117 28.70 -1.44 1.42
N ILE A 118 27.90 -2.45 1.07
CA ILE A 118 26.43 -2.34 1.02
C ILE A 118 25.86 -2.04 2.40
N ILE A 119 26.36 -2.72 3.44
CA ILE A 119 25.93 -2.48 4.82
C ILE A 119 26.26 -1.03 5.23
N LEU A 120 27.48 -0.57 4.98
CA LEU A 120 27.88 0.81 5.29
C LEU A 120 27.03 1.84 4.55
N ALA A 121 26.79 1.62 3.25
CA ALA A 121 25.97 2.51 2.43
C ALA A 121 24.53 2.58 2.93
N SER A 122 23.96 1.44 3.35
CA SER A 122 22.62 1.40 3.93
C SER A 122 22.54 2.15 5.28
N LEU A 123 23.54 1.99 6.15
CA LEU A 123 23.62 2.70 7.42
C LEU A 123 23.75 4.21 7.20
N ALA A 124 24.66 4.62 6.29
CA ALA A 124 24.86 6.01 5.93
C ALA A 124 23.56 6.63 5.40
N PHE A 125 22.86 5.92 4.51
CA PHE A 125 21.57 6.37 3.97
C PHE A 125 20.51 6.56 5.07
N ILE A 126 20.38 5.62 6.00
CA ILE A 126 19.45 5.72 7.14
C ILE A 126 19.80 6.92 8.02
N THR A 127 21.08 7.14 8.33
CA THR A 127 21.50 8.27 9.17
C THR A 127 21.24 9.63 8.51
N THR A 128 21.45 9.73 7.19
CA THR A 128 21.18 10.94 6.42
C THR A 128 19.68 11.26 6.37
N LEU A 129 18.84 10.25 6.14
CA LEU A 129 17.38 10.42 6.21
C LEU A 129 16.90 10.86 7.60
N ARG A 130 17.53 10.37 8.66
CA ARG A 130 17.18 10.74 10.03
C ARG A 130 17.55 12.20 10.35
N LYS A 131 18.68 12.71 9.84
CA LYS A 131 19.06 14.12 9.97
C LYS A 131 18.09 15.06 9.24
N TRP A 132 17.56 14.64 8.09
CA TRP A 132 16.61 15.43 7.30
C TRP A 132 15.24 15.58 7.96
N LYS A 133 14.88 14.73 8.92
CA LYS A 133 13.60 14.78 9.63
C LYS A 133 13.61 15.66 10.89
N ILE A 134 14.80 16.14 11.29
CA ILE A 134 15.03 16.90 12.54
C ILE A 134 15.30 18.39 12.24
N SER A 135 15.54 18.74 10.98
CA SER A 135 15.62 20.13 10.50
C SER A 135 14.33 20.54 9.79
#